data_AF-A0A427YQR6-F1
#
_entry.id   AF-A0A427YQR6-F1
#
_cell.length_a   1.000
_cell.length_b   1.000
_cell.length_c   1.000
_cell.angle_alpha   90.00
_cell.angle_beta   90.00
_cell.angle_gamma   90.00
#
_symmetry.space_group_name_H-M   'P 1'
#
loop_
_entity.id
_entity.type
_entity.pdbx_description
1 polymer ?
#
loop_
_entity_poly.entity_id
_entity_poly.type
_entity_poly.pdbx_seq_one_letter_code
_entity_poly.pdbx_strand_id
1 'polypeptide(L)'
;MPVDRDAVLSPPPREYSASPPPFAGTDRTDRTDQPGPSKKSKVTANDLQRRQLDKLLNNPDKEIRLPTAPKERTLRAPVEMMKSVQGSSSGAGSGEFHVYKQSRRREYERLKLMEDKAKALEEQNAFKARQEARDAITDAKTAKNRLKRLKRKSGRKGPGPADAGAGSGAGAGAGAQVVVVVD
;
A
#
# COMPACT_ATOMS: atom_id res chain seq x y z
N MET A 1 -40.41 -28.44 -27.95
CA MET A 1 -39.24 -29.07 -28.59
C MET A 1 -37.99 -28.62 -27.85
N PRO A 2 -37.34 -29.47 -27.04
CA PRO A 2 -36.00 -29.16 -26.54
C PRO A 2 -35.01 -29.28 -27.70
N VAL A 3 -34.18 -28.26 -27.89
CA VAL A 3 -33.07 -28.28 -28.86
C VAL A 3 -31.79 -28.57 -28.09
N ASP A 4 -31.29 -29.80 -28.26
CA ASP A 4 -30.02 -30.25 -27.70
C ASP A 4 -28.87 -29.39 -28.24
N ARG A 5 -28.08 -28.82 -27.33
CA ARG A 5 -26.91 -27.99 -27.64
C ARG A 5 -25.63 -28.71 -27.23
N ASP A 6 -25.36 -29.85 -27.84
CA ASP A 6 -24.07 -30.52 -27.72
C ASP A 6 -23.54 -30.86 -29.12
N ALA A 7 -22.97 -29.86 -29.79
CA ALA A 7 -22.11 -30.04 -30.94
C ALA A 7 -20.80 -29.29 -30.70
N VAL A 8 -19.88 -29.98 -30.02
CA VAL A 8 -18.48 -29.58 -29.87
C VAL A 8 -17.83 -29.64 -31.24
N LEU A 9 -17.75 -28.48 -31.92
CA LEU A 9 -16.98 -28.32 -33.15
C LEU A 9 -15.50 -28.18 -32.78
N SER A 10 -14.83 -29.32 -32.58
CA SER A 10 -13.38 -29.37 -32.43
C SER A 10 -12.71 -28.98 -33.76
N PRO A 11 -11.92 -27.90 -33.83
CA PRO A 11 -11.20 -27.57 -35.06
C PRO A 11 -10.10 -28.61 -35.33
N PRO A 12 -9.87 -29.02 -36.59
CA PRO A 12 -8.80 -29.96 -36.92
C PRO A 12 -7.42 -29.37 -36.62
N PRO A 13 -6.43 -30.20 -36.25
CA PRO A 13 -5.08 -29.73 -36.01
C PRO A 13 -4.49 -29.16 -37.31
N ARG A 14 -4.00 -27.91 -37.24
CA ARG A 14 -3.22 -27.30 -38.31
C ARG A 14 -1.86 -28.00 -38.36
N GLU A 15 -1.59 -28.72 -39.43
CA GLU A 15 -0.25 -29.21 -39.72
C GLU A 15 0.68 -28.00 -39.95
N TYR A 16 1.62 -27.80 -39.03
CA TYR A 16 2.72 -26.86 -39.23
C TYR A 16 3.74 -27.53 -40.15
N SER A 17 3.66 -27.21 -41.45
CA SER A 17 4.70 -27.57 -42.41
C SER A 17 5.99 -26.81 -42.08
N ALA A 18 7.03 -27.59 -41.80
CA ALA A 18 8.47 -27.31 -41.87
C ALA A 18 8.97 -25.90 -41.46
N SER A 19 9.60 -25.84 -40.29
CA SER A 19 10.53 -24.78 -39.87
C SER A 19 11.67 -24.62 -40.89
N PRO A 20 12.09 -23.39 -41.27
CA PRO A 20 13.27 -23.20 -42.12
C PRO A 20 14.55 -23.68 -41.41
N PRO A 21 15.54 -24.24 -42.14
CA PRO A 21 16.75 -24.79 -41.54
C PRO A 21 17.60 -23.69 -40.86
N PRO A 22 18.25 -23.98 -39.73
CA PRO A 22 19.16 -23.03 -39.11
C PRO A 22 20.40 -22.82 -39.99
N PHE A 23 20.75 -21.57 -40.23
CA PHE A 23 21.99 -21.17 -40.89
C PHE A 23 23.20 -21.82 -40.19
N ALA A 24 23.99 -22.59 -40.94
CA ALA A 24 25.26 -23.14 -40.47
C ALA A 24 26.29 -22.01 -40.34
N GLY A 25 26.49 -21.53 -39.11
CA GLY A 25 27.54 -20.59 -38.75
C GLY A 25 28.89 -21.31 -38.67
N THR A 26 29.84 -20.83 -39.46
CA THR A 26 31.23 -21.28 -39.55
C THR A 26 31.97 -21.17 -38.22
N ASP A 27 32.80 -22.18 -37.93
CA ASP A 27 33.74 -22.26 -36.83
C ASP A 27 34.63 -21.01 -36.69
N ARG A 28 34.64 -20.42 -35.49
CA ARG A 28 35.77 -19.63 -35.00
C ARG A 28 36.01 -19.97 -33.53
N THR A 29 37.04 -20.78 -33.32
CA THR A 29 37.74 -20.92 -32.05
C THR A 29 38.43 -19.59 -31.73
N ASP A 30 37.80 -18.77 -30.90
CA ASP A 30 38.51 -17.73 -30.15
C ASP A 30 38.20 -17.92 -28.67
N ARG A 31 39.06 -18.69 -28.02
CA ARG A 31 39.01 -18.99 -26.59
C ARG A 31 39.58 -17.77 -25.87
N THR A 32 38.78 -16.73 -25.72
CA THR A 32 39.11 -15.61 -24.84
C THR A 32 39.14 -16.12 -23.40
N ASP A 33 40.28 -16.01 -22.73
CA ASP A 33 40.44 -16.23 -21.30
C ASP A 33 39.47 -15.32 -20.53
N GLN A 34 38.29 -15.85 -20.19
CA GLN A 34 37.34 -15.17 -19.34
C GLN A 34 37.81 -15.33 -17.89
N PRO A 35 38.04 -14.23 -17.14
CA PRO A 35 38.33 -14.34 -15.71
C PRO A 35 37.15 -15.04 -15.03
N GLY A 36 37.44 -16.18 -14.39
CA GLY A 36 36.45 -17.00 -13.71
C GLY A 36 35.64 -16.18 -12.69
N PRO A 37 34.43 -16.63 -12.31
CA PRO A 37 33.50 -15.85 -11.51
C PRO A 37 34.16 -15.46 -10.18
N SER A 38 34.46 -14.16 -10.02
CA SER A 38 34.99 -13.63 -8.78
C SER A 38 34.00 -13.93 -7.65
N LYS A 39 34.48 -14.61 -6.60
CA LYS A 39 33.67 -14.96 -5.44
C LYS A 39 33.18 -13.67 -4.79
N LYS A 40 31.96 -13.24 -5.10
CA LYS A 40 31.32 -12.08 -4.47
C LYS A 40 31.32 -12.31 -2.97
N SER A 41 32.02 -11.46 -2.22
CA SER A 41 32.02 -11.55 -0.76
C SER A 41 30.58 -11.46 -0.26
N LYS A 42 30.23 -12.30 0.73
CA LYS A 42 28.89 -12.25 1.34
C LYS A 42 28.74 -10.89 2.03
N VAL A 43 28.04 -9.98 1.38
CA VAL A 43 27.84 -8.62 1.90
C VAL A 43 26.95 -8.72 3.13
N THR A 44 27.47 -8.28 4.27
CA THR A 44 26.72 -8.22 5.52
C THR A 44 25.78 -7.01 5.53
N ALA A 45 24.79 -6.99 6.43
CA ALA A 45 23.92 -5.83 6.59
C ALA A 45 24.72 -4.54 6.88
N ASN A 46 25.78 -4.67 7.69
CA ASN A 46 26.69 -3.58 8.00
C ASN A 46 27.48 -3.10 6.77
N ASP A 47 27.92 -4.00 5.89
CA ASP A 47 28.59 -3.59 4.65
C ASP A 47 27.65 -2.84 3.70
N LEU A 48 26.36 -3.22 3.63
CA LEU A 48 25.37 -2.50 2.84
C LEU A 48 25.16 -1.08 3.37
N GLN A 49 25.02 -0.94 4.70
CA GLN A 49 24.88 0.35 5.36
C GLN A 49 26.12 1.21 5.17
N ARG A 50 27.32 0.63 5.34
CA ARG A 50 28.60 1.33 5.11
C ARG A 50 28.68 1.88 3.70
N ARG A 51 28.36 1.06 2.67
CA ARG A 51 28.35 1.51 1.27
C ARG A 51 27.32 2.64 1.01
N GLN A 52 26.17 2.60 1.67
CA GLN A 52 25.18 3.67 1.59
C GLN A 52 25.68 4.95 2.25
N LEU A 53 26.32 4.85 3.42
CA LEU A 53 26.93 5.98 4.12
C LEU A 53 28.07 6.61 3.30
N ASP A 54 29.01 5.80 2.80
CA ASP A 54 30.11 6.29 1.96
C ASP A 54 29.57 7.07 0.74
N LYS A 55 28.48 6.57 0.12
CA LYS A 55 27.82 7.25 -1.00
C LYS A 55 27.17 8.58 -0.61
N LEU A 56 26.56 8.67 0.58
CA LEU A 56 25.93 9.90 1.08
C LEU A 56 26.98 10.93 1.52
N LEU A 57 28.06 10.49 2.17
CA LEU A 57 29.14 11.35 2.67
C LEU A 57 30.03 11.92 1.56
N ASN A 58 30.08 11.28 0.39
CA ASN A 58 30.81 11.82 -0.77
C ASN A 58 30.26 13.18 -1.25
N ASN A 59 29.00 13.52 -0.96
CA ASN A 59 28.40 14.82 -1.32
C ASN A 59 27.49 15.31 -0.18
N PRO A 60 28.06 15.90 0.89
CA PRO A 60 27.30 16.29 2.08
C PRO A 60 26.31 17.44 1.83
N ASP A 61 26.57 18.29 0.83
CA ASP A 61 25.73 19.46 0.51
C ASP A 61 24.44 19.10 -0.26
N LYS A 62 24.30 17.85 -0.70
CA LYS A 62 23.14 17.41 -1.49
C LYS A 62 21.98 17.04 -0.57
N GLU A 63 20.85 17.71 -0.74
CA GLU A 63 19.62 17.40 -0.02
C GLU A 63 19.18 15.93 -0.22
N ILE A 64 18.94 15.23 0.89
CA ILE A 64 18.50 13.84 0.91
C ILE A 64 16.97 13.79 0.76
N ARG A 65 16.49 13.28 -0.37
CA ARG A 65 15.06 13.03 -0.59
C ARG A 65 14.66 11.72 0.09
N LEU A 66 14.03 11.84 1.25
CA LEU A 66 13.40 10.69 1.91
C LEU A 66 12.22 10.19 1.07
N PRO A 67 11.99 8.87 1.01
CA PRO A 67 10.82 8.33 0.35
C PRO A 67 9.58 8.83 1.09
N THR A 68 8.76 9.62 0.40
CA THR A 68 7.42 9.98 0.88
C THR A 68 6.55 8.73 0.91
N ALA A 69 5.54 8.71 1.78
CA ALA A 69 4.60 7.59 1.88
C ALA A 69 4.05 7.18 0.49
N PRO A 70 3.84 5.87 0.23
CA PRO A 70 3.31 5.42 -1.04
C PRO A 70 1.95 6.06 -1.29
N LYS A 71 1.82 6.76 -2.42
CA LYS A 71 0.56 7.40 -2.80
C LYS A 71 -0.48 6.33 -3.11
N GLU A 72 -1.71 6.53 -2.63
CA GLU A 72 -2.82 5.66 -2.97
C GLU A 72 -3.04 5.64 -4.49
N ARG A 73 -3.39 4.46 -5.02
CA ARG A 73 -3.69 4.33 -6.44
C ARG A 73 -4.99 5.10 -6.73
N THR A 74 -4.90 6.17 -7.50
CA THR A 74 -6.06 6.96 -7.94
C THR A 74 -6.24 6.82 -9.44
N LEU A 75 -7.49 6.71 -9.88
CA LEU A 75 -7.81 6.78 -11.30
C LEU A 75 -7.93 8.22 -11.75
N ARG A 76 -7.61 8.47 -13.03
CA ARG A 76 -7.82 9.78 -13.64
C ARG A 76 -9.32 10.08 -13.64
N ALA A 77 -9.68 11.31 -13.26
CA ALA A 77 -11.06 11.77 -13.34
C ALA A 77 -11.63 11.59 -14.76
N PRO A 78 -12.90 11.19 -14.89
CA PRO A 78 -13.59 11.17 -16.18
C PRO A 78 -13.48 12.53 -16.89
N VAL A 79 -13.33 12.51 -18.20
CA VAL A 79 -13.32 13.74 -19.00
C VAL A 79 -14.78 14.21 -19.15
N GLU A 80 -15.08 15.44 -18.74
CA GLU A 80 -16.45 15.98 -18.72
C GLU A 80 -17.05 16.16 -20.13
N MET A 81 -16.24 16.63 -21.10
CA MET A 81 -16.68 16.80 -22.48
C MET A 81 -15.77 16.03 -23.43
N MET A 82 -16.34 15.02 -24.07
CA MET A 82 -15.69 14.30 -25.16
C MET A 82 -15.82 15.13 -26.44
N LYS A 83 -14.67 15.47 -27.05
CA LYS A 83 -14.60 16.36 -28.21
C LYS A 83 -14.96 15.69 -29.54
N SER A 84 -15.07 14.36 -29.56
CA SER A 84 -15.24 13.54 -30.76
C SER A 84 -16.48 12.64 -30.67
N VAL A 85 -17.61 13.18 -30.23
CA VAL A 85 -18.88 12.43 -30.19
C VAL A 85 -19.44 12.35 -31.61
N GLN A 86 -19.32 11.18 -32.24
CA GLN A 86 -19.94 10.89 -33.52
C GLN A 86 -21.46 10.76 -33.32
N GLY A 87 -22.27 11.22 -34.30
CA GLY A 87 -23.73 11.30 -34.17
C GLY A 87 -24.39 9.95 -33.89
N SER A 88 -25.54 9.96 -33.19
CA SER A 88 -26.22 8.76 -32.67
C SER A 88 -26.67 7.75 -33.74
N SER A 89 -26.78 8.18 -35.00
CA SER A 89 -27.12 7.32 -36.15
C SER A 89 -25.90 6.89 -36.98
N SER A 90 -24.71 7.37 -36.65
CA SER A 90 -23.49 7.02 -37.39
C SER A 90 -23.06 5.59 -37.01
N GLY A 91 -22.70 4.78 -38.00
CA GLY A 91 -22.29 3.39 -37.78
C GLY A 91 -21.01 3.23 -36.95
N ALA A 92 -20.70 1.99 -36.55
CA ALA A 92 -19.49 1.68 -35.80
C ALA A 92 -18.24 1.98 -36.65
N GLY A 93 -17.47 3.00 -36.24
CA GLY A 93 -16.18 3.32 -36.84
C GLY A 93 -15.09 2.31 -36.44
N SER A 94 -14.00 2.24 -37.20
CA SER A 94 -12.88 1.32 -36.94
C SER A 94 -12.16 1.57 -35.60
N GLY A 95 -12.27 2.79 -35.05
CA GLY A 95 -11.69 3.16 -33.76
C GLY A 95 -12.58 2.84 -32.54
N GLU A 96 -13.86 2.53 -32.73
CA GLU A 96 -14.84 2.39 -31.65
C GLU A 96 -14.50 1.22 -30.71
N PHE A 97 -13.97 0.13 -31.27
CA PHE A 97 -13.51 -1.02 -30.48
C PHE A 97 -12.44 -0.62 -29.46
N HIS A 98 -11.49 0.23 -29.85
CA HIS A 98 -10.44 0.67 -28.94
C HIS A 98 -10.98 1.63 -27.88
N VAL A 99 -11.93 2.50 -28.23
CA VAL A 99 -12.61 3.38 -27.27
C VAL A 99 -13.29 2.54 -26.18
N TYR A 100 -14.08 1.54 -26.58
CA TYR A 100 -14.73 0.61 -25.64
C TYR A 100 -13.73 -0.18 -24.80
N LYS A 101 -12.66 -0.70 -25.40
CA LYS A 101 -11.62 -1.45 -24.67
C LYS A 101 -10.99 -0.60 -23.57
N GLN A 102 -10.66 0.66 -23.85
CA GLN A 102 -10.07 1.56 -22.87
C GLN A 102 -11.08 2.02 -21.82
N SER A 103 -12.33 2.31 -22.21
CA SER A 103 -13.38 2.71 -21.26
C SER A 103 -13.72 1.57 -20.30
N ARG A 104 -13.89 0.34 -20.81
CA ARG A 104 -14.15 -0.85 -20.01
C ARG A 104 -13.00 -1.17 -19.06
N ARG A 105 -11.74 -1.05 -19.51
CA ARG A 105 -10.58 -1.23 -18.63
C ARG A 105 -10.56 -0.22 -17.49
N ARG A 106 -10.80 1.06 -17.80
CA ARG A 106 -10.88 2.13 -16.78
C ARG A 106 -12.01 1.86 -15.79
N GLU A 107 -13.16 1.38 -16.26
CA GLU A 107 -14.31 1.09 -15.40
C GLU A 107 -14.06 -0.11 -14.47
N TYR A 108 -13.44 -1.18 -14.96
CA TYR A 108 -13.05 -2.30 -14.09
C TYR A 108 -12.01 -1.89 -13.04
N GLU A 109 -11.03 -1.08 -13.42
CA GLU A 109 -10.07 -0.54 -12.45
C GLU A 109 -10.79 0.34 -11.41
N ARG A 110 -11.84 1.08 -11.80
CA ARG A 110 -12.67 1.92 -10.90
C ARG A 110 -13.47 1.10 -9.91
N LEU A 111 -14.20 0.11 -10.40
CA LEU A 111 -14.98 -0.80 -9.56
C LEU A 111 -14.07 -1.54 -8.59
N LYS A 112 -12.95 -2.08 -9.07
CA LYS A 112 -11.96 -2.76 -8.23
C LYS A 112 -11.42 -1.86 -7.12
N LEU A 113 -11.03 -0.62 -7.44
CA LEU A 113 -10.53 0.32 -6.45
C LEU A 113 -11.60 0.65 -5.39
N MET A 114 -12.86 0.83 -5.81
CA MET A 114 -13.97 1.07 -4.89
C MET A 114 -14.21 -0.13 -3.96
N GLU A 115 -14.22 -1.34 -4.50
CA GLU A 115 -14.36 -2.58 -3.72
C GLU A 115 -13.20 -2.79 -2.74
N ASP A 116 -11.96 -2.58 -3.19
CA ASP A 116 -10.78 -2.73 -2.35
C ASP A 116 -10.79 -1.70 -1.19
N LYS A 117 -11.23 -0.46 -1.47
CA LYS A 117 -11.40 0.56 -0.41
C LYS A 117 -12.50 0.20 0.58
N ALA A 118 -13.64 -0.29 0.11
CA ALA A 118 -14.73 -0.72 0.99
C ALA A 118 -14.27 -1.84 1.93
N LYS A 119 -13.61 -2.88 1.38
CA LYS A 119 -13.03 -3.97 2.17
C LYS A 119 -12.00 -3.47 3.19
N ALA A 120 -11.09 -2.60 2.78
CA ALA A 120 -10.08 -2.04 3.68
C ALA A 120 -10.72 -1.24 4.84
N LEU A 121 -11.78 -0.47 4.57
CA LEU A 121 -12.51 0.27 5.60
C LEU A 121 -13.24 -0.67 6.57
N GLU A 122 -13.90 -1.71 6.07
CA GLU A 122 -14.55 -2.74 6.89
C GLU A 122 -13.55 -3.44 7.80
N GLU A 123 -12.40 -3.85 7.27
CA GLU A 123 -11.32 -4.49 8.03
C GLU A 123 -10.74 -3.56 9.10
N GLN A 124 -10.50 -2.28 8.76
CA GLN A 124 -10.02 -1.28 9.72
C GLN A 124 -11.03 -1.03 10.83
N ASN A 125 -12.32 -0.93 10.52
CA ASN A 125 -13.37 -0.72 11.52
C ASN A 125 -13.50 -1.94 12.44
N ALA A 126 -13.46 -3.14 11.88
CA ALA A 126 -13.46 -4.38 12.66
C ALA A 126 -12.21 -4.49 13.55
N PHE A 127 -11.05 -4.08 13.06
CA PHE A 127 -9.82 -4.05 13.84
C PHE A 127 -9.90 -3.05 15.00
N LYS A 128 -10.35 -1.82 14.74
CA LYS A 128 -10.52 -0.78 15.77
C LYS A 128 -11.50 -1.22 16.86
N ALA A 129 -12.67 -1.75 16.48
CA ALA A 129 -13.65 -2.26 17.44
C ALA A 129 -13.06 -3.39 18.32
N ARG A 130 -12.27 -4.30 17.73
CA ARG A 130 -11.58 -5.36 18.49
C ARG A 130 -10.49 -4.80 19.40
N GLN A 131 -9.80 -3.73 19.01
CA GLN A 131 -8.79 -3.07 19.82
C GLN A 131 -9.44 -2.37 21.01
N GLU A 132 -10.45 -1.54 20.78
CA GLU A 132 -11.21 -0.84 21.81
C GLU A 132 -11.83 -1.79 22.84
N ALA A 133 -12.38 -2.92 22.39
CA ALA A 133 -12.92 -3.93 23.29
C ALA A 133 -11.83 -4.55 24.20
N ARG A 134 -10.63 -4.81 23.65
CA ARG A 134 -9.50 -5.33 24.44
C ARG A 134 -9.01 -4.28 25.43
N ASP A 135 -8.84 -3.05 24.98
CA ASP A 135 -8.36 -1.94 25.79
C ASP A 135 -9.32 -1.69 26.95
N ALA A 136 -10.64 -1.65 26.70
CA ALA A 136 -11.66 -1.54 27.75
C ALA A 136 -11.60 -2.66 28.80
N ILE A 137 -11.36 -3.92 28.39
CA ILE A 137 -11.19 -5.04 29.33
C ILE A 137 -9.93 -4.84 30.18
N THR A 138 -8.82 -4.42 29.58
CA THR A 138 -7.57 -4.19 30.30
C THR A 138 -7.67 -2.99 31.24
N ASP A 139 -8.36 -1.93 30.85
CA ASP A 139 -8.59 -0.74 31.65
C ASP A 139 -9.52 -1.02 32.82
N ALA A 140 -10.59 -1.79 32.63
CA ALA A 140 -11.47 -2.21 33.72
C ALA A 140 -10.71 -3.02 34.79
N LYS A 141 -9.84 -3.95 34.36
CA LYS A 141 -8.98 -4.72 35.28
C LYS A 141 -7.97 -3.81 35.99
N THR A 142 -7.34 -2.90 35.26
CA THR A 142 -6.34 -1.98 35.80
C THR A 142 -6.96 -0.98 36.77
N ALA A 143 -8.14 -0.42 36.46
CA ALA A 143 -8.90 0.48 37.31
C ALA A 143 -9.32 -0.22 38.61
N LYS A 144 -9.86 -1.44 38.54
CA LYS A 144 -10.20 -2.24 39.74
C LYS A 144 -8.97 -2.46 40.63
N ASN A 145 -7.83 -2.79 40.05
CA ASN A 145 -6.59 -2.97 40.79
C ASN A 145 -6.03 -1.67 41.37
N ARG A 146 -6.13 -0.56 40.63
CA ARG A 146 -5.77 0.79 41.08
C ARG A 146 -6.62 1.22 42.28
N LEU A 147 -7.94 1.03 42.22
CA LEU A 147 -8.86 1.31 43.33
C LEU A 147 -8.51 0.50 44.58
N LYS A 148 -8.17 -0.79 44.44
CA LYS A 148 -7.71 -1.62 45.57
C LYS A 148 -6.42 -1.07 46.20
N ARG A 149 -5.45 -0.64 45.38
CA ARG A 149 -4.19 -0.05 45.87
C ARG A 149 -4.43 1.28 46.58
N LEU A 150 -5.29 2.15 46.05
CA LEU A 150 -5.64 3.43 46.66
C LEU A 150 -6.30 3.24 48.04
N LYS A 151 -7.26 2.32 48.16
CA LYS A 151 -7.88 1.98 49.46
C LYS A 151 -6.86 1.46 50.48
N ARG A 152 -5.91 0.63 50.07
CA ARG A 152 -4.82 0.16 50.96
C ARG A 152 -3.87 1.29 51.36
N LYS A 153 -3.58 2.23 50.44
CA LYS A 153 -2.73 3.40 50.72
C LYS A 153 -3.42 4.36 51.68
N SER A 154 -4.71 4.65 51.50
CA SER A 154 -5.47 5.50 52.41
C SER A 154 -5.62 4.85 53.79
N GLY A 155 -5.86 3.54 53.87
CA GLY A 155 -5.94 2.81 55.14
C GLY A 155 -4.61 2.71 55.90
N ARG A 156 -3.47 2.71 55.20
CA ARG A 156 -2.13 2.79 55.83
C ARG A 156 -1.71 4.21 56.21
N LYS A 157 -2.29 5.23 55.58
CA LYS A 157 -2.11 6.62 55.96
C LYS A 157 -3.12 6.94 57.08
N GLY A 158 -2.87 6.43 58.28
CA GLY A 158 -3.48 6.95 59.50
C GLY A 158 -3.15 8.45 59.67
N PRO A 159 -3.78 9.16 60.63
CA PRO A 159 -3.62 10.60 60.83
C PRO A 159 -2.19 10.90 61.34
N GLY A 160 -1.24 10.98 60.41
CA GLY A 160 0.04 11.67 60.62
C GLY A 160 -0.16 13.15 60.31
N PRO A 161 0.50 14.05 61.06
CA PRO A 161 0.12 15.45 61.16
C PRO A 161 0.06 16.11 59.79
N ALA A 162 -1.05 16.81 59.57
CA ALA A 162 -1.18 17.80 58.52
C ALA A 162 -0.28 18.99 58.89
N ASP A 163 0.93 19.05 58.33
CA ASP A 163 1.58 20.31 58.03
C ASP A 163 2.66 20.14 56.93
N ALA A 164 2.88 21.24 56.21
CA ALA A 164 3.92 21.51 55.22
C ALA A 164 3.76 20.91 53.81
N GLY A 165 3.19 21.72 52.91
CA GLY A 165 3.46 21.57 51.47
C GLY A 165 2.40 22.08 50.51
N ALA A 166 1.70 23.18 50.81
CA ALA A 166 1.01 23.96 49.79
C ALA A 166 2.05 24.62 48.87
N GLY A 167 2.49 23.87 47.85
CA GLY A 167 3.30 24.36 46.74
C GLY A 167 2.42 24.54 45.51
N SER A 168 1.99 25.78 45.31
CA SER A 168 1.36 26.29 44.10
C SER A 168 2.15 25.90 42.84
N GLY A 169 1.48 25.18 41.94
CA GLY A 169 2.01 24.84 40.61
C GLY A 169 0.88 24.72 39.60
N ALA A 170 -0.05 25.67 39.62
CA ALA A 170 -1.06 25.84 38.58
C ALA A 170 -0.38 26.43 37.32
N GLY A 171 0.30 25.57 36.56
CA GLY A 171 0.68 25.86 35.18
C GLY A 171 -0.56 25.70 34.30
N ALA A 172 -1.27 26.81 34.09
CA ALA A 172 -2.32 26.93 33.09
C ALA A 172 -1.70 26.74 31.69
N GLY A 173 -1.71 25.51 31.19
CA GLY A 173 -1.48 25.21 29.78
C GLY A 173 -2.72 25.63 28.99
N ALA A 174 -2.63 26.77 28.33
CA ALA A 174 -3.64 27.33 27.46
C ALA A 174 -4.13 26.29 26.43
N GLY A 175 -5.44 26.05 26.41
CA GLY A 175 -6.09 25.33 25.33
C GLY A 175 -5.96 26.10 24.03
N ALA A 176 -5.25 25.53 23.06
CA ALA A 176 -5.26 26.00 21.69
C ALA A 176 -6.65 25.76 21.09
N GLN A 177 -7.40 26.83 20.86
CA GLN A 177 -8.58 26.80 19.99
C GLN A 177 -8.11 26.54 18.57
N VAL A 178 -8.49 25.39 18.01
CA VAL A 178 -8.46 25.16 16.57
C VAL A 178 -9.70 25.81 15.99
N VAL A 179 -9.54 26.99 15.41
CA VAL A 179 -10.56 27.61 14.57
C VAL A 179 -10.65 26.79 13.29
N VAL A 180 -11.75 26.05 13.15
CA VAL A 180 -12.15 25.44 11.88
C VAL A 180 -12.73 26.57 11.03
N VAL A 181 -11.91 27.10 10.12
CA VAL A 181 -12.40 27.94 9.02
C VAL A 181 -13.00 26.98 8.00
N VAL A 182 -14.32 27.07 7.85
CA VAL A 182 -15.06 26.54 6.72
C VAL A 182 -15.05 27.63 5.65
N ASP A 183 -14.41 27.34 4.52
CA ASP A 183 -14.70 27.94 3.21
C ASP A 183 -14.91 26.79 2.22
#